data_AF-A0A662EY23-F1
#
_entry.id   AF-A0A662EY23-F1
#
_cell.length_a   1.000
_cell.length_b   1.000
_cell.length_c   1.000
_cell.angle_alpha   90.00
_cell.angle_beta   90.00
_cell.angle_gamma   90.00
#
_symmetry.space_group_name_H-M   'P 1'
#
loop_
_entity.id
_entity.type
_entity.pdbx_description
1 polymer ?
#
loop_
_entity_poly.entity_id
_entity_poly.type
_entity_poly.pdbx_seq_one_letter_code
_entity_poly.pdbx_strand_id
1 'polypeptide(L)'
;LGKRALLRRVGEPHPEARVAALERELTALLNETGIGPMGLGGRATVLAVHVEYAMRHPASLPVGIVIQCWADRRAVVLLRSDGRIEVEG
;
A
#
# COMPACT_ATOMS: atom_id res chain seq x y z
N LEU A 1 -7.41 8.13 2.94
CA LEU A 1 -6.21 7.39 3.42
C LEU A 1 -5.91 6.18 2.55
N GLY A 2 -6.83 5.21 2.38
CA GLY A 2 -6.57 3.99 1.61
C GLY A 2 -6.00 4.20 0.19
N LYS A 3 -6.59 5.09 -0.61
CA LYS A 3 -6.03 5.39 -1.95
C LYS A 3 -4.62 5.99 -1.90
N ARG A 4 -4.31 6.82 -0.89
CA ARG A 4 -2.96 7.38 -0.69
C ARG A 4 -1.95 6.28 -0.35
N ALA A 5 -2.35 5.32 0.49
CA ALA A 5 -1.51 4.17 0.83
C ALA A 5 -1.13 3.33 -0.40
N LEU A 6 -2.06 3.13 -1.34
CA LEU A 6 -1.80 2.40 -2.58
C LEU A 6 -0.82 3.11 -3.53
N LEU A 7 -0.62 4.43 -3.38
CA LEU A 7 0.33 5.18 -4.20
C LEU A 7 1.78 5.08 -3.71
N ARG A 8 2.04 4.49 -2.54
CA ARG A 8 3.41 4.19 -2.08
C ARG A 8 4.07 3.14 -2.99
N ARG A 9 5.40 3.16 -3.09
CA ARG A 9 6.14 2.13 -3.85
C ARG A 9 5.96 0.77 -3.17
N VAL A 10 5.85 -0.29 -3.98
CA VAL A 10 5.71 -1.65 -3.44
C VAL A 10 6.93 -1.97 -2.59
N GLY A 11 6.71 -2.36 -1.34
CA GLY A 11 7.77 -2.66 -0.38
C GLY A 11 8.33 -1.43 0.34
N GLU A 12 7.80 -0.23 0.11
CA GLU A 12 8.16 0.98 0.85
C GLU A 12 7.51 0.95 2.25
N PRO A 13 8.31 0.77 3.32
CA PRO A 13 7.75 0.68 4.67
C PRO A 13 7.22 2.04 5.14
N HIS A 14 6.23 2.02 6.02
CA HIS A 14 5.80 3.22 6.71
C HIS A 14 6.96 3.84 7.53
N PRO A 15 7.10 5.18 7.59
CA PRO A 15 8.19 5.83 8.32
C PRO A 15 8.17 5.55 9.84
N GLU A 16 6.98 5.32 10.41
CA GLU A 16 6.83 4.92 11.80
C GLU A 16 7.08 3.41 12.00
N ALA A 17 8.08 3.08 12.83
CA ALA A 17 8.56 1.71 13.02
C ALA A 17 7.46 0.72 13.47
N ARG A 18 6.52 1.16 14.31
CA ARG A 18 5.41 0.32 14.79
C ARG A 18 4.44 -0.05 13.66
N VAL A 19 4.15 0.90 12.78
CA VAL A 19 3.27 0.67 11.62
C VAL A 19 3.98 -0.20 10.59
N ALA A 20 5.27 0.05 10.32
CA ALA A 20 6.07 -0.79 9.44
C ALA A 20 6.17 -2.24 9.93
N ALA A 21 6.26 -2.46 11.25
CA ALA A 21 6.22 -3.80 11.83
C ALA A 21 4.88 -4.50 11.54
N LEU A 22 3.76 -3.79 11.72
CA LEU A 22 2.43 -4.30 11.37
C LEU A 22 2.29 -4.60 9.87
N GLU A 23 2.80 -3.73 8.99
CA GLU A 23 2.80 -3.96 7.54
C GLU A 23 3.54 -5.25 7.17
N ARG A 24 4.72 -5.49 7.78
CA ARG A 24 5.50 -6.72 7.58
C ARG A 24 4.77 -7.96 8.10
N GLU A 25 4.22 -7.88 9.30
CA GLU A 25 3.45 -8.98 9.91
C GLU A 25 2.26 -9.36 9.03
N LEU A 26 1.45 -8.38 8.62
CA LEU A 26 0.29 -8.63 7.75
C LEU A 26 0.71 -9.20 6.39
N THR A 27 1.80 -8.70 5.80
CA THR A 27 2.31 -9.23 4.53
C THR A 27 2.74 -10.69 4.65
N ALA A 28 3.40 -11.06 5.75
CA ALA A 28 3.78 -12.44 6.03
C ALA A 28 2.55 -13.34 6.19
N LEU A 29 1.62 -12.96 7.08
CA LEU A 29 0.40 -13.72 7.35
C LEU A 29 -0.46 -13.92 6.09
N LEU A 30 -0.60 -12.88 5.26
CA LEU A 30 -1.37 -12.98 4.02
C LEU A 30 -0.72 -13.91 3.00
N ASN A 31 0.61 -13.98 2.96
CA ASN A 31 1.32 -14.89 2.06
C ASN A 31 1.35 -16.33 2.59
N GLU A 32 1.22 -16.54 3.90
CA GLU A 32 1.03 -17.87 4.51
C GLU A 32 -0.32 -18.51 4.19
N THR A 33 -1.32 -17.72 3.78
CA THR A 33 -2.65 -18.25 3.40
C THR A 33 -2.61 -19.22 2.21
N GLY A 34 -1.56 -19.18 1.40
CA GLY A 34 -1.40 -20.05 0.24
C GLY A 34 -2.38 -19.78 -0.92
N ILE A 35 -3.18 -18.71 -0.87
CA ILE A 35 -4.14 -18.34 -1.92
C ILE A 35 -3.42 -18.06 -3.25
N GLY A 36 -2.30 -17.34 -3.18
CA GLY A 36 -1.46 -17.02 -4.34
C GLY A 36 -2.13 -16.11 -5.38
N PRO A 37 -1.45 -15.86 -6.50
CA PRO A 37 -1.93 -14.95 -7.54
C PRO A 37 -3.25 -15.46 -8.15
N MET A 38 -4.26 -14.59 -8.20
CA MET A 38 -5.58 -14.91 -8.76
C MET A 38 -6.30 -16.10 -8.07
N GLY A 39 -5.86 -16.52 -6.88
CA GLY A 39 -6.43 -17.68 -6.18
C GLY A 39 -5.97 -19.03 -6.71
N LEU A 40 -4.90 -19.08 -7.51
CA LEU A 40 -4.39 -20.30 -8.14
C LEU A 40 -3.36 -21.06 -7.28
N GLY A 41 -3.21 -20.69 -6.01
CA GLY A 41 -2.19 -21.23 -5.13
C GLY A 41 -0.84 -20.53 -5.28
N GLY A 42 0.05 -20.75 -4.31
CA GLY A 42 1.43 -20.28 -4.36
C GLY A 42 1.87 -19.56 -3.08
N ARG A 43 3.06 -18.95 -3.14
CA ARG A 43 3.72 -18.31 -1.99
C ARG A 43 3.45 -16.80 -1.85
N ALA A 44 2.85 -16.18 -2.85
CA ALA A 44 2.68 -14.74 -2.93
C ALA A 44 1.22 -14.39 -3.26
N THR A 45 0.42 -14.20 -2.21
CA THR A 45 -0.95 -13.68 -2.29
C THR A 45 -0.94 -12.16 -2.44
N VAL A 46 -0.04 -11.48 -1.74
CA VAL A 46 0.14 -10.02 -1.77
C VAL A 46 1.61 -9.65 -1.98
N LEU A 47 1.84 -8.54 -2.68
CA LEU A 47 3.20 -8.00 -2.89
C LEU A 47 3.66 -7.09 -1.75
N ALA A 48 2.75 -6.32 -1.17
CA ALA A 48 2.98 -5.44 -0.03
C ALA A 48 1.66 -5.10 0.65
N VAL A 49 1.72 -4.79 1.95
CA VAL A 49 0.62 -4.18 2.70
C VAL A 49 1.07 -2.79 3.17
N HIS A 50 0.22 -1.80 2.93
CA HIS A 50 0.44 -0.42 3.35
C HIS A 50 -0.67 0.00 4.32
N VAL A 51 -0.29 0.46 5.51
CA VAL A 51 -1.21 0.90 6.57
C VAL A 51 -1.09 2.40 6.77
N GLU A 52 -2.23 3.06 6.90
CA GLU A 52 -2.35 4.48 7.24
C GLU A 52 -3.38 4.63 8.35
N TYR A 53 -3.20 5.62 9.21
CA TYR A 53 -4.16 5.95 10.26
C TYR A 53 -4.40 7.46 10.35
N ALA A 54 -5.50 7.82 11.01
CA ALA A 54 -5.79 9.19 11.38
C ALA A 54 -6.56 9.22 12.70
N MET A 55 -6.68 10.42 13.26
CA MET A 55 -7.49 10.66 14.45
C MET A 55 -8.96 10.32 14.20
N ARG A 56 -9.63 9.83 15.23
CA ARG A 56 -11.03 9.40 15.20
C ARG A 56 -11.73 9.81 16.49
N HIS A 57 -13.06 9.90 16.45
CA HIS A 57 -13.84 10.02 17.68
C HIS A 57 -13.67 8.75 18.55
N PRO A 58 -13.51 8.85 19.89
CA PRO A 58 -13.28 7.67 20.74
C PRO A 58 -14.36 6.58 20.60
N ALA A 59 -15.62 6.98 20.40
CA ALA A 59 -16.77 6.08 20.24
C ALA A 59 -16.89 5.41 18.86
N SER A 60 -15.95 5.62 17.93
CA SER A 60 -16.01 5.03 16.58
C SER A 60 -14.64 4.57 16.11
N LEU A 61 -14.55 3.39 15.48
CA LEU A 61 -13.31 2.85 14.89
C LEU A 61 -13.52 2.54 13.41
N PRO A 62 -13.42 3.54 12.51
CA PRO A 62 -13.53 3.30 11.08
C PRO A 62 -12.30 2.54 10.58
N VAL A 63 -12.52 1.46 9.86
CA VAL A 63 -11.48 0.65 9.21
C VAL A 63 -11.84 0.51 7.74
N GLY A 64 -10.87 0.78 6.87
CA GLY A 64 -11.03 0.65 5.43
C GLY A 64 -9.94 -0.23 4.84
N ILE A 65 -10.35 -1.19 4.01
CA ILE A 65 -9.45 -2.04 3.23
C ILE A 65 -9.64 -1.62 1.78
N VAL A 66 -8.53 -1.29 1.10
CA VAL A 66 -8.55 -0.91 -0.31
C VAL A 66 -7.49 -1.75 -1.02
N ILE A 67 -7.88 -2.33 -2.15
CA ILE A 67 -7.03 -3.27 -2.89
C ILE A 67 -6.55 -2.60 -4.17
N GLN A 68 -5.27 -2.77 -4.45
CA GLN A 68 -4.67 -2.53 -5.75
C GLN A 68 -4.57 -3.87 -6.49
N CYS A 69 -5.06 -3.92 -7.73
CA CYS A 69 -4.89 -5.08 -8.57
C CYS A 69 -3.52 -5.07 -9.27
N TRP A 70 -3.26 -6.13 -10.04
CA TRP A 70 -2.12 -6.25 -10.96
C TRP A 70 -1.90 -5.00 -11.82
N ALA A 71 -2.99 -4.32 -12.24
CA ALA A 71 -2.91 -3.16 -13.13
C ALA A 71 -2.65 -1.87 -12.34
N ASP A 72 -1.56 -1.84 -11.57
CA ASP A 72 -1.06 -0.65 -10.88
C ASP A 72 -0.58 0.38 -11.90
N ARG A 73 -1.49 1.27 -12.27
CA ARG A 73 -1.27 2.33 -13.26
C ARG A 73 -1.30 3.66 -12.55
N ARG A 74 -0.12 4.27 -12.46
CA ARG A 74 0.10 5.58 -11.86
C ARG A 74 1.30 6.26 -12.52
N ALA A 75 1.38 7.57 -12.38
CA ALA A 75 2.51 8.38 -12.78
C ALA A 75 2.58 9.60 -11.86
N VAL A 76 3.79 10.11 -11.62
CA VAL A 76 4.03 11.38 -10.93
C VAL A 76 4.58 12.36 -11.95
N VAL A 77 4.01 13.57 -11.99
CA VAL A 77 4.47 14.64 -12.89
C VAL A 77 4.98 15.79 -12.04
N LEU A 78 6.25 16.15 -12.23
CA LEU A 78 6.88 17.29 -11.59
C LEU A 78 6.93 18.46 -12.56
N LEU A 79 6.25 19.55 -12.18
CA LEU A 79 6.25 20.82 -12.90
C LEU A 79 7.24 21.77 -12.22
N ARG A 80 8.30 22.14 -12.93
CA ARG A 80 9.28 23.12 -12.45
C ARG A 80 8.86 24.54 -12.82
N SER A 81 9.29 25.52 -12.02
CA SER A 81 8.99 26.93 -12.24
C SER A 81 9.58 27.50 -13.54
N ASP A 82 10.60 26.85 -14.11
CA ASP A 82 11.20 27.17 -15.41
C ASP A 82 10.45 26.54 -16.61
N GLY A 83 9.31 25.90 -16.36
CA GLY A 83 8.47 25.26 -17.39
C GLY A 83 8.91 23.84 -17.77
N ARG A 84 9.95 23.28 -17.15
CA ARG A 84 10.34 21.88 -17.38
C ARG A 84 9.33 20.92 -16.75
N ILE A 85 9.05 19.83 -17.46
CA ILE A 85 8.15 18.75 -17.04
C ILE A 85 8.97 17.47 -16.94
N GLU A 86 8.93 16.84 -15.77
CA GLU A 86 9.54 15.52 -15.52
C GLU A 86 8.43 14.54 -15.17
N VAL A 87 8.43 13.34 -15.77
CA VAL A 87 7.45 12.30 -15.50
C VAL A 87 8.17 11.11 -14.88
N GLU A 88 7.81 10.75 -13.65
CA GLU A 88 8.26 9.55 -12.96
C GLU A 88 7.19 8.45 -13.06
N GLY A 89 7.62 7.24 -13.41
CA GLY A 89 6.79 6.02 -13.43
C GLY A 89 6.83 5.25 -12.11
#